data_AF-A0A8S0UES1-F1
#
_entry.id   AF-A0A8S0UES1-F1
#
_cell.length_a   1.000
_cell.length_b   1.000
_cell.length_c   1.000
_cell.angle_alpha   90.00
_cell.angle_beta   90.00
_cell.angle_gamma   90.00
#
_symmetry.space_group_name_H-M   'P 1'
#
loop_
_entity.id
_entity.type
_entity.pdbx_description
1 polymer ?
#
loop_
_entity_poly.entity_id
_entity_poly.type
_entity_poly.pdbx_seq_one_letter_code
_entity_poly.pdbx_strand_id
1 'polypeptide(L)'
;MASLFLIVVSILLSSVESRFVVEKSSVSIVSPYDLSSKHDAAIGNFGVPDYGGSMVGTVVYPQKGSVGCSPFDGDKPFKSKSHRPTILLLDRGECYFALKVWNGQQAGAAAVLVADSIDEPLITMDSPEESSDADGYIEKIGIPSALIDRSFGEKLKSALKKGEEVIIKIDWTESVPHPDQRVEYELWTNSNDECGIRCDEQMNFIKNFKGHAQILEKGGYTQFTPHYITWYCPQAFILSNQCKSQCINHGRYCAPDPEQDFGEGYQGKDVVFENLRQLCVHRVANESGRSWVWWDYVTDFHIRCSMKKKKYSKECAQGVMKSLNLPIEKIEKCMGDSEANTENEVLKIEQEVQVGRGSRGDVTILPTLVINDVQYRGKLERSAVLKAICAGFKETTDPPICLSEDLETNECLERNGGCWKDPKSNITACKDTFRGRVCQCPLVNGIQYDGDGYTSCQGVGPGRCMIHNGGCWSETRDGKRFSACLESNLAGCQCPLGFEGDGHKCEGASMLMNAKKVLPVNVMDAVVRTHGVDSIASVKEINCT
;
A
#
# COMPACT_ATOMS: atom_id res chain seq x y z
N MET A 1 34.37 -47.23 -13.34
CA MET A 1 32.89 -47.05 -13.24
C MET A 1 32.40 -46.61 -11.86
N ALA A 2 33.24 -46.56 -10.80
CA ALA A 2 32.79 -46.09 -9.47
C ALA A 2 32.91 -44.56 -9.26
N SER A 3 33.81 -43.86 -9.98
CA SER A 3 34.01 -42.40 -9.79
C SER A 3 33.02 -41.51 -10.54
N LEU A 4 32.25 -42.04 -11.51
CA LEU A 4 31.25 -41.27 -12.24
C LEU A 4 29.89 -41.22 -11.53
N PHE A 5 29.65 -42.15 -10.60
CA PHE A 5 28.40 -42.20 -9.82
C PHE A 5 28.37 -41.22 -8.65
N LEU A 6 29.54 -40.80 -8.13
CA LEU A 6 29.63 -39.83 -7.03
C LEU A 6 29.38 -38.39 -7.47
N ILE A 7 29.62 -38.05 -8.75
CA ILE A 7 29.43 -36.68 -9.26
C ILE A 7 27.96 -36.42 -9.64
N VAL A 8 27.18 -37.46 -9.96
CA VAL A 8 25.75 -37.33 -10.30
C VAL A 8 24.85 -37.27 -9.06
N VAL A 9 25.31 -37.77 -7.91
CA VAL A 9 24.55 -37.70 -6.64
C VAL A 9 24.71 -36.33 -5.95
N SER A 10 25.75 -35.55 -6.25
CA SER A 10 25.96 -34.22 -5.67
C SER A 10 25.20 -33.08 -6.35
N ILE A 11 24.41 -33.34 -7.41
CA ILE A 11 23.70 -32.29 -8.19
C ILE A 11 22.16 -32.31 -7.95
N LEU A 12 21.64 -33.18 -7.10
CA LEU A 12 20.19 -33.24 -6.78
C LEU A 12 19.89 -33.08 -5.29
N LEU A 13 20.66 -32.25 -4.60
CA LEU A 13 20.18 -31.56 -3.41
C LEU A 13 19.81 -30.14 -3.85
N SER A 14 18.65 -30.00 -4.51
CA SER A 14 17.91 -28.76 -4.40
C SER A 14 17.51 -28.65 -2.94
N SER A 15 18.38 -28.06 -2.12
CA SER A 15 17.98 -27.52 -0.83
C SER A 15 16.90 -26.50 -1.12
N VAL A 16 15.65 -26.90 -0.89
CA VAL A 16 14.56 -25.94 -0.72
C VAL A 16 14.87 -25.26 0.61
N GLU A 17 15.73 -24.25 0.56
CA GLU A 17 15.96 -23.36 1.69
C GLU A 17 14.68 -22.57 1.88
N SER A 18 13.92 -22.90 2.91
CA SER A 18 12.83 -22.05 3.37
C SER A 18 13.43 -20.71 3.77
N ARG A 19 13.10 -19.63 3.04
CA ARG A 19 13.73 -18.33 3.23
C ARG A 19 12.74 -17.41 3.93
N PHE A 20 12.76 -17.39 5.26
CA PHE A 20 12.03 -16.39 6.03
C PHE A 20 12.75 -15.05 5.94
N VAL A 21 12.06 -14.01 5.45
CA VAL A 21 12.60 -12.65 5.36
C VAL A 21 11.99 -11.78 6.46
N VAL A 22 12.87 -11.07 7.16
CA VAL A 22 12.48 -10.18 8.27
C VAL A 22 12.20 -8.81 7.70
N GLU A 23 11.02 -8.30 8.03
CA GLU A 23 10.54 -7.01 7.55
C GLU A 23 11.07 -5.87 8.41
N LYS A 24 11.66 -4.89 7.74
CA LYS A 24 12.52 -3.90 8.38
C LYS A 24 12.00 -2.49 8.20
N SER A 25 12.12 -1.71 9.27
CA SER A 25 12.15 -0.26 9.21
C SER A 25 13.59 0.22 9.40
N SER A 26 13.82 1.51 9.23
CA SER A 26 15.12 2.09 9.54
C SER A 26 15.08 2.95 10.79
N VAL A 27 16.10 2.80 11.64
CA VAL A 27 16.29 3.59 12.85
C VAL A 27 17.58 4.37 12.74
N SER A 28 17.49 5.70 12.87
CA SER A 28 18.64 6.59 12.75
C SER A 28 18.83 7.44 14.00
N ILE A 29 20.08 7.58 14.47
CA ILE A 29 20.42 8.55 15.52
C ILE A 29 20.47 9.96 14.90
N VAL A 30 19.58 10.82 15.37
CA VAL A 30 19.50 12.24 15.00
C VAL A 30 20.36 13.09 15.94
N SER A 31 20.39 12.74 17.23
CA SER A 31 21.23 13.38 18.25
C SER A 31 21.74 12.34 19.25
N PRO A 32 22.99 12.42 19.73
CA PRO A 32 23.99 13.43 19.35
C PRO A 32 24.60 13.15 17.97
N TYR A 33 25.08 14.21 17.30
CA TYR A 33 25.51 14.15 15.89
C TYR A 33 26.73 13.25 15.64
N ASP A 34 27.63 13.15 16.61
CA ASP A 34 28.81 12.28 16.57
C ASP A 34 28.45 10.79 16.59
N LEU A 35 27.26 10.43 17.07
CA LEU A 35 26.73 9.07 17.04
C LEU A 35 25.80 8.82 15.84
N SER A 36 25.59 9.81 14.97
CA SER A 36 24.68 9.69 13.83
C SER A 36 25.02 8.47 12.97
N SER A 37 24.04 7.60 12.83
CA SER A 37 24.14 6.34 12.09
C SER A 37 22.73 5.80 11.82
N LYS A 38 22.58 5.06 10.73
CA LYS A 38 21.33 4.42 10.30
C LYS A 38 21.48 2.90 10.42
N HIS A 39 20.48 2.25 11.01
CA HIS A 39 20.45 0.81 11.29
C HIS A 39 19.11 0.22 10.87
N ASP A 40 19.11 -1.07 10.55
CA ASP A 40 17.88 -1.82 10.33
C ASP A 40 17.23 -2.15 11.68
N ALA A 41 15.90 -2.17 11.72
CA ALA A 41 15.15 -2.67 12.86
C ALA A 41 13.99 -3.54 12.38
N ALA A 42 13.79 -4.71 12.99
CA ALA A 42 12.72 -5.62 12.60
C ALA A 42 11.39 -5.17 13.19
N ILE A 43 10.40 -4.95 12.33
CA ILE A 43 9.08 -4.46 12.73
C ILE A 43 8.32 -5.57 13.47
N GLY A 44 7.68 -5.22 14.58
CA GLY A 44 6.85 -6.18 15.32
C GLY A 44 5.60 -6.61 14.55
N ASN A 45 5.21 -7.89 14.68
CA ASN A 45 3.99 -8.44 14.07
C ASN A 45 2.71 -8.10 14.87
N PHE A 46 2.73 -6.97 15.58
CA PHE A 46 1.66 -6.45 16.43
C PHE A 46 1.91 -4.94 16.62
N GLY A 47 0.95 -4.24 17.23
CA GLY A 47 1.02 -2.79 17.29
C GLY A 47 0.71 -2.14 15.94
N VAL A 48 0.98 -0.84 15.83
CA VAL A 48 0.67 -0.05 14.63
C VAL A 48 1.92 0.68 14.15
N PRO A 49 2.68 0.08 13.21
CA PRO A 49 3.73 0.78 12.49
C PRO A 49 3.16 1.90 11.62
N ASP A 50 3.93 2.98 11.47
CA ASP A 50 3.51 4.17 10.74
C ASP A 50 3.92 4.10 9.26
N TYR A 51 3.45 3.10 8.52
CA TYR A 51 3.80 2.90 7.11
C TYR A 51 3.60 4.16 6.27
N GLY A 52 4.61 4.52 5.47
CA GLY A 52 4.64 5.77 4.70
C GLY A 52 5.06 7.01 5.50
N GLY A 53 5.28 6.88 6.82
CA GLY A 53 5.63 7.96 7.72
C GLY A 53 6.88 7.68 8.57
N SER A 54 7.09 8.55 9.57
CA SER A 54 8.22 8.43 10.49
C SER A 54 7.94 9.09 11.84
N MET A 55 8.60 8.58 12.88
CA MET A 55 8.52 9.09 14.24
C MET A 55 9.89 9.53 14.73
N VAL A 56 9.99 10.76 15.23
CA VAL A 56 11.20 11.27 15.91
C VAL A 56 10.92 11.37 17.40
N GLY A 57 11.74 10.74 18.22
CA GLY A 57 11.54 10.69 19.67
C GLY A 57 12.82 10.61 20.47
N THR A 58 12.71 10.90 21.77
CA THR A 58 13.82 10.81 22.73
C THR A 58 13.86 9.39 23.31
N VAL A 59 15.03 8.78 23.32
CA VAL A 59 15.22 7.41 23.84
C VAL A 59 15.34 7.44 25.35
N VAL A 60 14.61 6.56 26.03
CA VAL A 60 14.71 6.34 27.48
C VAL A 60 15.02 4.88 27.75
N TYR A 61 16.03 4.62 28.58
CA TYR A 61 16.38 3.29 29.06
C TYR A 61 16.16 3.22 30.58
N PRO A 62 15.23 2.38 31.07
CA PRO A 62 14.88 2.37 32.49
C PRO A 62 15.92 1.61 33.34
N GLN A 63 16.31 2.20 34.47
CA GLN A 63 17.29 1.60 35.39
C GLN A 63 16.73 0.39 36.16
N LYS A 64 15.41 0.34 36.35
CA LYS A 64 14.69 -0.80 36.94
C LYS A 64 13.67 -1.30 35.93
N GLY A 65 13.57 -2.61 35.76
CA GLY A 65 12.66 -3.23 34.79
C GLY A 65 13.11 -3.08 33.34
N SER A 66 14.42 -3.09 33.06
CA SER A 66 14.96 -2.96 31.68
C SER A 66 14.47 -4.04 30.72
N VAL A 67 14.05 -5.19 31.23
CA VAL A 67 13.41 -6.25 30.45
C VAL A 67 11.91 -6.01 30.19
N GLY A 68 11.23 -5.11 30.90
CA GLY A 68 9.82 -4.77 30.66
C GLY A 68 8.80 -5.90 30.88
N CYS A 69 9.14 -6.94 31.64
CA CYS A 69 8.25 -8.09 31.88
C CYS A 69 7.23 -7.88 33.00
N SER A 70 7.29 -6.74 33.69
CA SER A 70 6.31 -6.32 34.69
C SER A 70 5.88 -4.88 34.44
N PRO A 71 4.67 -4.48 34.89
CA PRO A 71 4.25 -3.08 34.84
C PRO A 71 5.27 -2.16 35.51
N PHE A 72 5.49 -0.99 34.92
CA PHE A 72 6.39 0.02 35.49
C PHE A 72 5.68 0.83 36.58
N ASP A 73 6.40 1.13 37.66
CA ASP A 73 5.88 1.89 38.79
C ASP A 73 5.55 3.35 38.40
N GLY A 74 4.40 3.84 38.86
CA GLY A 74 3.95 5.22 38.69
C GLY A 74 2.88 5.42 37.61
N ASP A 75 2.25 6.60 37.59
CA ASP A 75 1.28 6.96 36.55
C ASP A 75 2.02 7.39 35.28
N LYS A 76 2.03 6.50 34.28
CA LYS A 76 2.64 6.70 32.95
C LYS A 76 4.03 7.35 33.01
N PRO A 77 5.01 6.70 33.66
CA PRO A 77 6.33 7.28 33.93
C PRO A 77 7.13 7.66 32.68
N PHE A 78 6.82 7.07 31.52
CA PHE A 78 7.47 7.36 30.23
C PHE A 78 6.66 8.29 29.33
N LYS A 79 5.51 8.79 29.79
CA LYS A 79 4.78 9.82 29.06
C LYS A 79 5.66 11.07 28.95
N SER A 80 5.92 11.50 27.71
CA SER A 80 6.76 12.67 27.49
C SER A 80 6.15 13.92 28.11
N LYS A 81 7.01 14.75 28.72
CA LYS A 81 6.68 16.10 29.20
C LYS A 81 7.02 17.18 28.16
N SER A 82 7.62 16.79 27.04
CA SER A 82 8.04 17.65 25.94
C SER A 82 7.17 17.39 24.70
N HIS A 83 7.39 18.17 23.63
CA HIS A 83 6.76 17.95 22.34
C HIS A 83 7.24 16.66 21.65
N ARG A 84 8.40 16.12 22.04
CA ARG A 84 8.94 14.88 21.46
C ARG A 84 8.40 13.65 22.19
N PRO A 85 7.87 12.64 21.49
CA PRO A 85 7.46 11.37 22.09
C PRO A 85 8.65 10.63 22.73
N THR A 86 8.36 9.81 23.73
CA THR A 86 9.36 8.93 24.37
C THR A 86 9.41 7.59 23.63
N ILE A 87 10.62 7.17 23.24
CA ILE A 87 10.88 5.83 22.70
C ILE A 87 11.57 5.02 23.80
N LEU A 88 10.91 3.98 24.29
CA LEU A 88 11.41 3.17 25.39
C LEU A 88 12.33 2.08 24.85
N LEU A 89 13.56 2.03 25.34
CA LEU A 89 14.54 0.98 25.03
C LEU A 89 14.46 -0.11 26.11
N LEU A 90 14.25 -1.36 25.71
CA LEU A 90 14.17 -2.53 26.58
C LEU A 90 15.11 -3.65 26.12
N ASP A 91 15.45 -4.56 27.03
CA ASP A 91 16.28 -5.73 26.74
C ASP A 91 15.41 -6.94 26.34
N ARG A 92 15.89 -7.72 25.35
CA ARG A 92 15.33 -9.04 25.02
C ARG A 92 15.62 -10.06 26.12
N GLY A 93 14.61 -10.85 26.50
CA GLY A 93 14.71 -11.94 27.50
C GLY A 93 13.51 -12.03 28.43
N GLU A 94 13.44 -13.09 29.25
CA GLU A 94 12.46 -13.34 30.34
C GLU A 94 10.97 -13.49 29.96
N CYS A 95 10.45 -12.73 29.00
CA CYS A 95 9.06 -12.76 28.57
C CYS A 95 8.91 -12.43 27.08
N TYR A 96 7.72 -12.67 26.53
CA TYR A 96 7.37 -12.41 25.13
C TYR A 96 7.47 -10.92 24.76
N PHE A 97 7.80 -10.64 23.50
CA PHE A 97 7.94 -9.28 22.98
C PHE A 97 6.68 -8.44 23.17
N ALA A 98 5.50 -8.99 22.87
CA ALA A 98 4.24 -8.26 23.00
C ALA A 98 3.98 -7.78 24.43
N LEU A 99 4.31 -8.57 25.45
CA LEU A 99 4.17 -8.17 26.86
C LEU A 99 5.06 -6.97 27.21
N LYS A 100 6.29 -6.95 26.69
CA LYS A 100 7.22 -5.82 26.88
C LYS A 100 6.64 -4.52 26.31
N VAL A 101 6.12 -4.61 25.08
CA VAL A 101 5.54 -3.47 24.37
C VAL A 101 4.24 -3.02 25.04
N TRP A 102 3.41 -3.95 25.50
CA TRP A 102 2.22 -3.66 26.30
C TRP A 102 2.57 -2.88 27.57
N ASN A 103 3.52 -3.37 28.38
CA ASN A 103 3.94 -2.68 29.61
C ASN A 103 4.54 -1.31 29.32
N GLY A 104 5.33 -1.18 28.25
CA GLY A 104 5.85 0.12 27.77
C GLY A 104 4.73 1.09 27.38
N GLN A 105 3.73 0.62 26.65
CA GLN A 105 2.54 1.41 26.28
C GLN A 105 1.76 1.87 27.52
N GLN A 106 1.47 0.96 28.46
CA GLN A 106 0.77 1.30 29.70
C GLN A 106 1.55 2.34 30.52
N ALA A 107 2.88 2.28 30.46
CA ALA A 107 3.77 3.25 31.07
C ALA A 107 3.89 4.58 30.29
N GLY A 108 3.18 4.76 29.17
CA GLY A 108 3.10 6.01 28.42
C GLY A 108 4.18 6.20 27.35
N ALA A 109 4.94 5.15 27.01
CA ALA A 109 5.84 5.19 25.86
C ALA A 109 5.04 5.33 24.56
N ALA A 110 5.61 6.03 23.58
CA ALA A 110 5.02 6.21 22.26
C ALA A 110 5.51 5.18 21.24
N ALA A 111 6.67 4.57 21.50
CA ALA A 111 7.21 3.43 20.76
C ALA A 111 8.13 2.63 21.68
N VAL A 112 8.40 1.37 21.32
CA VAL A 112 9.33 0.50 22.06
C VAL A 112 10.37 -0.09 21.11
N LEU A 113 11.65 0.09 21.45
CA LEU A 113 12.74 -0.66 20.84
C LEU A 113 13.18 -1.76 21.79
N VAL A 114 13.23 -2.99 21.29
CA VAL A 114 13.79 -4.12 22.04
C VAL A 114 15.20 -4.35 21.50
N ALA A 115 16.22 -4.24 22.35
CA ALA A 115 17.58 -4.58 22.00
C ALA A 115 17.80 -6.08 22.15
N ASP A 116 18.35 -6.69 21.10
CA ASP A 116 18.74 -8.09 21.16
C ASP A 116 19.82 -8.32 22.23
N SER A 117 19.79 -9.49 22.86
CA SER A 117 20.83 -9.96 23.78
C SER A 117 21.83 -10.88 23.11
N ILE A 118 21.50 -11.40 21.92
CA ILE A 118 22.32 -12.31 21.11
C ILE A 118 22.84 -11.55 19.88
N ASP A 119 24.09 -11.84 19.50
CA ASP A 119 24.66 -11.33 18.26
C ASP A 119 24.26 -12.25 17.11
N GLU A 120 23.06 -12.04 16.59
CA GLU A 120 22.44 -12.82 15.51
C GLU A 120 21.73 -11.91 14.50
N PRO A 121 21.41 -12.41 13.28
CA PRO A 121 20.54 -11.68 12.37
C PRO A 121 19.20 -11.35 13.04
N LEU A 122 18.66 -10.17 12.72
CA LEU A 122 17.36 -9.74 13.23
C LEU A 122 16.29 -10.81 12.99
N ILE A 123 15.44 -11.01 14.00
CA ILE A 123 14.29 -11.91 13.93
C ILE A 123 12.99 -11.12 13.95
N THR A 124 11.92 -11.71 13.41
CA THR A 124 10.59 -11.13 13.52
C THR A 124 10.07 -11.30 14.95
N MET A 125 9.64 -10.19 15.57
CA MET A 125 8.95 -10.24 16.85
C MET A 125 7.51 -10.72 16.63
N ASP A 126 7.34 -12.04 16.62
CA ASP A 126 6.02 -12.66 16.46
C ASP A 126 5.32 -12.84 17.81
N SER A 127 3.99 -12.85 17.79
CA SER A 127 3.17 -13.17 18.96
C SER A 127 3.01 -14.70 19.08
N PRO A 128 3.17 -15.28 20.28
CA PRO A 128 3.08 -16.73 20.46
C PRO A 128 1.72 -17.29 19.98
N GLU A 129 1.76 -18.43 19.29
CA GLU A 129 0.58 -19.16 18.75
C GLU A 129 -0.39 -19.58 19.85
N GLU A 130 0.14 -20.09 20.96
CA GLU A 130 -0.61 -20.36 22.20
C GLU A 130 -0.69 -19.08 23.02
N SER A 131 -1.50 -18.11 22.57
CA SER A 131 -1.76 -16.94 23.41
C SER A 131 -2.68 -17.36 24.56
N SER A 132 -2.07 -17.71 25.70
CA SER A 132 -2.71 -17.65 27.02
C SER A 132 -3.01 -16.20 27.44
N ASP A 133 -3.24 -15.31 26.47
CA ASP A 133 -3.59 -13.90 26.68
C ASP A 133 -5.06 -13.85 27.09
N ALA A 134 -5.32 -14.17 28.36
CA ALA A 134 -6.64 -14.13 28.94
C ALA A 134 -7.29 -12.74 28.84
N ASP A 135 -6.49 -11.68 28.66
CA ASP A 135 -6.91 -10.28 28.69
C ASP A 135 -6.98 -9.63 27.29
N GLY A 136 -6.57 -10.33 26.22
CA GLY A 136 -6.53 -9.81 24.85
C GLY A 136 -5.71 -8.52 24.73
N TYR A 137 -4.57 -8.43 25.42
CA TYR A 137 -3.75 -7.22 25.40
C TYR A 137 -3.02 -7.02 24.07
N ILE A 138 -2.73 -8.08 23.31
CA ILE A 138 -1.99 -7.98 22.04
C ILE A 138 -2.73 -7.06 21.04
N GLU A 139 -4.05 -7.22 20.90
CA GLU A 139 -4.90 -6.37 20.06
C GLU A 139 -4.92 -4.90 20.51
N LYS A 140 -4.73 -4.67 21.81
CA LYS A 140 -4.76 -3.34 22.44
C LYS A 140 -3.42 -2.62 22.33
N ILE A 141 -2.38 -3.27 21.81
CA ILE A 141 -1.12 -2.59 21.48
C ILE A 141 -1.38 -1.69 20.27
N GLY A 142 -1.26 -0.39 20.48
CA GLY A 142 -1.44 0.67 19.49
C GLY A 142 -0.16 1.45 19.17
N ILE A 143 0.95 1.16 19.86
CA ILE A 143 2.24 1.80 19.58
C ILE A 143 3.12 0.94 18.66
N PRO A 144 3.97 1.55 17.82
CA PRO A 144 4.95 0.83 17.04
C PRO A 144 6.03 0.19 17.93
N SER A 145 6.57 -0.93 17.46
CA SER A 145 7.70 -1.60 18.11
C SER A 145 8.65 -2.22 17.10
N ALA A 146 9.92 -2.28 17.46
CA ALA A 146 10.93 -2.92 16.63
C ALA A 146 12.06 -3.58 17.45
N LEU A 147 12.60 -4.67 16.93
CA LEU A 147 13.82 -5.30 17.43
C LEU A 147 15.02 -4.65 16.76
N ILE A 148 16.02 -4.27 17.55
CA ILE A 148 17.31 -3.79 17.06
C ILE A 148 18.42 -4.76 17.46
N ASP A 149 19.50 -4.76 16.69
CA ASP A 149 20.66 -5.59 16.97
C ASP A 149 21.31 -5.23 18.31
N ARG A 150 22.00 -6.21 18.90
CA ARG A 150 22.68 -6.05 20.19
C ARG A 150 23.67 -4.89 20.17
N SER A 151 24.45 -4.75 19.08
CA SER A 151 25.52 -3.75 19.01
C SER A 151 24.97 -2.32 19.02
N PHE A 152 23.88 -2.08 18.28
CA PHE A 152 23.19 -0.80 18.28
C PHE A 152 22.51 -0.52 19.61
N GLY A 153 21.85 -1.52 20.21
CA GLY A 153 21.27 -1.40 21.55
C GLY A 153 22.30 -0.97 22.61
N GLU A 154 23.48 -1.59 22.63
CA GLU A 154 24.56 -1.23 23.56
C GLU A 154 25.14 0.16 23.27
N LYS A 155 25.20 0.59 22.01
CA LYS A 155 25.60 1.96 21.64
C LYS A 155 24.63 2.99 22.23
N LEU A 156 23.32 2.77 22.10
CA LEU A 156 22.29 3.66 22.69
C LEU A 156 22.40 3.70 24.22
N LYS A 157 22.48 2.53 24.88
CA LYS A 157 22.63 2.45 26.34
C LYS A 157 23.89 3.15 26.84
N SER A 158 25.00 3.03 26.11
CA SER A 158 26.27 3.66 26.47
C SER A 158 26.20 5.18 26.41
N ALA A 159 25.54 5.74 25.39
CA ALA A 159 25.29 7.19 25.29
C ALA A 159 24.39 7.68 26.45
N LEU A 160 23.30 6.97 26.73
CA LEU A 160 22.38 7.29 27.83
C LEU A 160 23.07 7.23 29.21
N LYS A 161 23.98 6.27 29.44
CA LYS A 161 24.77 6.17 30.68
C LYS A 161 25.73 7.35 30.89
N LYS A 162 26.17 8.01 29.81
CA LYS A 162 26.98 9.24 29.89
C LYS A 162 26.16 10.49 30.19
N GLY A 163 24.83 10.39 30.23
CA GLY A 163 23.93 11.52 30.42
C GLY A 163 23.63 12.30 29.14
N GLU A 164 23.94 11.73 27.97
CA GLU A 164 23.62 12.34 26.68
C GLU A 164 22.11 12.18 26.36
N GLU A 165 21.49 13.23 25.81
CA GLU A 165 20.13 13.12 25.25
C GLU A 165 20.21 12.46 23.87
N VAL A 166 19.67 11.23 23.78
CA VAL A 166 19.64 10.47 22.52
C VAL A 166 18.28 10.66 21.85
N ILE A 167 18.30 11.22 20.64
CA ILE A 167 17.12 11.41 19.79
C ILE A 167 17.29 10.53 18.57
N ILE A 168 16.26 9.74 18.26
CA ILE A 168 16.26 8.86 17.09
C ILE A 168 15.05 9.15 16.20
N LYS A 169 15.18 8.77 14.92
CA LYS A 169 14.09 8.69 13.95
C LYS A 169 13.84 7.22 13.61
N ILE A 170 12.62 6.75 13.77
CA ILE A 170 12.14 5.48 13.20
C ILE A 170 11.38 5.82 11.92
N ASP A 171 11.74 5.20 10.81
CA ASP A 171 11.25 5.57 9.47
C ASP A 171 10.75 4.33 8.72
N TRP A 172 9.48 4.37 8.32
CA TRP A 172 8.76 3.32 7.59
C TRP A 172 8.38 3.75 6.17
N THR A 173 8.88 4.89 5.69
CA THR A 173 8.52 5.46 4.37
C THR A 173 8.83 4.48 3.24
N GLU A 174 9.95 3.78 3.35
CA GLU A 174 10.46 2.81 2.38
C GLU A 174 10.20 1.35 2.78
N SER A 175 9.40 1.10 3.83
CA SER A 175 9.09 -0.26 4.29
C SER A 175 8.07 -0.97 3.39
N VAL A 176 7.41 -0.25 2.48
CA VAL A 176 6.54 -0.81 1.45
C VAL A 176 6.96 -0.24 0.08
N PRO A 177 7.27 -1.09 -0.90
CA PRO A 177 7.57 -0.64 -2.25
C PRO A 177 6.38 0.07 -2.89
N HIS A 178 6.65 1.07 -3.72
CA HIS A 178 5.61 1.87 -4.38
C HIS A 178 6.00 2.22 -5.82
N PRO A 179 6.12 1.19 -6.69
CA PRO A 179 6.71 1.33 -8.02
C PRO A 179 5.84 2.18 -8.98
N ASP A 180 4.52 2.09 -8.84
CA ASP A 180 3.57 2.72 -9.74
C ASP A 180 2.24 3.11 -9.04
N GLN A 181 1.21 3.37 -9.86
CA GLN A 181 -0.10 3.87 -9.44
C GLN A 181 -1.09 2.79 -9.00
N ARG A 182 -0.70 1.52 -9.04
CA ARG A 182 -1.52 0.40 -8.60
C ARG A 182 -0.80 -0.32 -7.47
N VAL A 183 -1.57 -0.82 -6.51
CA VAL A 183 -1.05 -1.64 -5.41
C VAL A 183 -1.54 -3.06 -5.54
N GLU A 184 -0.62 -4.01 -5.70
CA GLU A 184 -0.88 -5.43 -5.58
C GLU A 184 -0.83 -5.82 -4.11
N TYR A 185 -1.90 -6.44 -3.61
CA TYR A 185 -1.89 -6.96 -2.25
C TYR A 185 -2.56 -8.32 -2.13
N GLU A 186 -2.07 -9.10 -1.20
CA GLU A 186 -2.47 -10.48 -0.95
C GLU A 186 -2.90 -10.65 0.50
N LEU A 187 -3.88 -11.52 0.74
CA LEU A 187 -4.23 -11.97 2.09
C LEU A 187 -4.04 -13.48 2.21
N TRP A 188 -3.01 -13.87 2.94
CA TRP A 188 -2.76 -15.25 3.34
C TRP A 188 -3.55 -15.56 4.60
N THR A 189 -4.48 -16.51 4.49
CA THR A 189 -5.54 -16.76 5.47
C THR A 189 -5.89 -18.25 5.58
N ASN A 190 -6.81 -18.59 6.48
CA ASN A 190 -7.45 -19.90 6.54
C ASN A 190 -8.97 -19.70 6.69
N SER A 191 -9.78 -20.67 6.27
CA SER A 191 -11.25 -20.65 6.44
C SER A 191 -11.74 -21.34 7.72
N ASN A 192 -10.84 -21.81 8.57
CA ASN A 192 -11.16 -22.29 9.92
C ASN A 192 -11.82 -21.14 10.73
N ASP A 193 -12.97 -21.40 11.38
CA ASP A 193 -13.64 -20.45 12.27
C ASP A 193 -13.68 -20.90 13.75
N GLU A 194 -12.89 -21.91 14.13
CA GLU A 194 -12.84 -22.55 15.46
C GLU A 194 -11.43 -22.57 16.10
N CYS A 195 -10.57 -21.60 15.78
CA CYS A 195 -9.24 -21.45 16.41
C CYS A 195 -9.19 -20.38 17.52
N GLY A 196 -10.32 -20.11 18.18
CA GLY A 196 -10.42 -19.12 19.26
C GLY A 196 -10.26 -17.68 18.78
N ILE A 197 -9.61 -16.84 19.61
CA ILE A 197 -9.50 -15.39 19.41
C ILE A 197 -8.87 -15.04 18.06
N ARG A 198 -7.85 -15.80 17.59
CA ARG A 198 -7.19 -15.54 16.30
C ARG A 198 -8.13 -15.67 15.10
N CYS A 199 -9.02 -16.65 15.12
CA CYS A 199 -10.04 -16.80 14.09
C CYS A 199 -11.03 -15.64 14.16
N ASP A 200 -11.51 -15.30 15.36
CA ASP A 200 -12.43 -14.17 15.54
C ASP A 200 -11.82 -12.84 15.06
N GLU A 201 -10.53 -12.59 15.33
CA GLU A 201 -9.74 -11.44 14.86
C GLU A 201 -9.70 -11.34 13.33
N GLN A 202 -9.31 -12.44 12.68
CA GLN A 202 -9.22 -12.53 11.23
C GLN A 202 -10.57 -12.29 10.56
N MET A 203 -11.64 -12.84 11.12
CA MET A 203 -12.99 -12.66 10.59
C MET A 203 -13.52 -11.24 10.83
N ASN A 204 -13.20 -10.64 11.97
CA ASN A 204 -13.49 -9.24 12.25
C ASN A 204 -12.76 -8.32 11.26
N PHE A 205 -11.48 -8.59 10.97
CA PHE A 205 -10.72 -7.85 9.97
C PHE A 205 -11.38 -7.96 8.59
N ILE A 206 -11.66 -9.17 8.11
CA ILE A 206 -12.29 -9.39 6.79
C ILE A 206 -13.59 -8.59 6.66
N LYS A 207 -14.45 -8.68 7.67
CA LYS A 207 -15.73 -7.96 7.71
C LYS A 207 -15.54 -6.44 7.71
N ASN A 208 -14.60 -5.92 8.50
CA ASN A 208 -14.38 -4.48 8.66
C ASN A 208 -13.63 -3.86 7.48
N PHE A 209 -12.77 -4.64 6.82
CA PHE A 209 -11.96 -4.18 5.69
C PHE A 209 -12.66 -4.30 4.35
N LYS A 210 -13.62 -5.23 4.20
CA LYS A 210 -14.43 -5.46 2.99
C LYS A 210 -14.83 -4.19 2.25
N GLY A 211 -15.37 -3.18 2.94
CA GLY A 211 -15.82 -1.94 2.28
C GLY A 211 -14.68 -1.18 1.59
N HIS A 212 -13.53 -1.06 2.24
CA HIS A 212 -12.35 -0.38 1.69
C HIS A 212 -11.75 -1.18 0.54
N ALA A 213 -11.63 -2.50 0.70
CA ALA A 213 -11.18 -3.39 -0.37
C ALA A 213 -12.06 -3.26 -1.63
N GLN A 214 -13.39 -3.28 -1.47
CA GLN A 214 -14.33 -3.11 -2.58
C GLN A 214 -14.21 -1.75 -3.27
N ILE A 215 -13.97 -0.66 -2.52
CA ILE A 215 -13.78 0.68 -3.12
C ILE A 215 -12.50 0.71 -3.95
N LEU A 216 -11.40 0.19 -3.39
CA LEU A 216 -10.10 0.16 -4.04
C LEU A 216 -10.11 -0.70 -5.32
N GLU A 217 -10.64 -1.92 -5.24
CA GLU A 217 -10.69 -2.86 -6.36
C GLU A 217 -11.64 -2.37 -7.46
N LYS A 218 -12.85 -1.89 -7.12
CA LYS A 218 -13.80 -1.35 -8.12
C LYS A 218 -13.28 -0.08 -8.79
N GLY A 219 -12.46 0.70 -8.07
CA GLY A 219 -11.79 1.88 -8.61
C GLY A 219 -10.60 1.55 -9.52
N GLY A 220 -10.16 0.29 -9.58
CA GLY A 220 -8.97 -0.13 -10.33
C GLY A 220 -7.66 0.33 -9.70
N TYR A 221 -7.68 0.76 -8.43
CA TYR A 221 -6.50 1.23 -7.70
C TYR A 221 -5.65 0.08 -7.17
N THR A 222 -6.26 -1.08 -6.94
CA THR A 222 -5.57 -2.23 -6.36
C THR A 222 -5.87 -3.51 -7.12
N GLN A 223 -4.98 -4.49 -6.96
CA GLN A 223 -5.19 -5.86 -7.41
C GLN A 223 -5.06 -6.81 -6.22
N PHE A 224 -6.19 -7.38 -5.81
CA PHE A 224 -6.28 -8.26 -4.65
C PHE A 224 -6.27 -9.74 -5.03
N THR A 225 -5.48 -10.55 -4.31
CA THR A 225 -5.49 -12.02 -4.42
C THR A 225 -5.55 -12.68 -3.02
N PRO A 226 -6.57 -13.50 -2.73
CA PRO A 226 -6.61 -14.30 -1.51
C PRO A 226 -5.75 -15.55 -1.66
N HIS A 227 -5.08 -15.95 -0.58
CA HIS A 227 -4.26 -17.15 -0.52
C HIS A 227 -4.55 -17.96 0.74
N TYR A 228 -4.40 -19.28 0.64
CA TYR A 228 -4.64 -20.22 1.72
C TYR A 228 -3.48 -21.19 1.84
N ILE A 229 -2.87 -21.24 3.02
CA ILE A 229 -1.81 -22.21 3.29
C ILE A 229 -2.40 -23.61 3.25
N THR A 230 -1.67 -24.50 2.59
CA THR A 230 -1.95 -25.94 2.63
C THR A 230 -0.71 -26.67 3.13
N TRP A 231 -0.96 -27.62 4.03
CA TRP A 231 0.06 -28.53 4.50
C TRP A 231 0.03 -29.80 3.65
N TYR A 232 1.00 -30.69 3.84
CA TYR A 232 1.00 -32.00 3.24
C TYR A 232 1.27 -33.07 4.29
N CYS A 233 0.78 -34.26 4.01
CA CYS A 233 0.99 -35.43 4.82
C CYS A 233 2.18 -36.22 4.25
N PRO A 234 3.21 -36.52 5.06
CA PRO A 234 4.36 -37.27 4.57
C PRO A 234 3.95 -38.65 4.04
N GLN A 235 4.63 -39.12 3.00
CA GLN A 235 4.29 -40.35 2.28
C GLN A 235 4.11 -41.58 3.20
N ALA A 236 4.91 -41.68 4.26
CA ALA A 236 4.85 -42.77 5.23
C ALA A 236 3.51 -42.82 6.01
N PHE A 237 2.80 -41.71 6.12
CA PHE A 237 1.58 -41.57 6.91
C PHE A 237 0.30 -41.44 6.08
N ILE A 238 0.38 -41.54 4.75
CA ILE A 238 -0.80 -41.35 3.86
C ILE A 238 -1.97 -42.28 4.21
N LEU A 239 -1.68 -43.49 4.67
CA LEU A 239 -2.71 -44.48 5.01
C LEU A 239 -3.27 -44.33 6.43
N SER A 240 -2.65 -43.48 7.26
CA SER A 240 -3.09 -43.22 8.64
C SER A 240 -4.46 -42.55 8.67
N ASN A 241 -5.19 -42.76 9.76
CA ASN A 241 -6.50 -42.13 9.96
C ASN A 241 -6.38 -40.61 10.06
N GLN A 242 -5.31 -40.12 10.70
CA GLN A 242 -5.00 -38.69 10.83
C GLN A 242 -4.83 -38.05 9.45
N CYS A 243 -4.04 -38.66 8.57
CA CYS A 243 -3.85 -38.11 7.23
C CYS A 243 -5.16 -38.09 6.42
N LYS A 244 -5.94 -39.17 6.50
CA LYS A 244 -7.23 -39.27 5.80
C LYS A 244 -8.29 -38.30 6.32
N SER A 245 -8.25 -37.95 7.60
CA SER A 245 -9.19 -36.98 8.16
C SER A 245 -8.78 -35.54 7.83
N GLN A 246 -7.48 -35.24 7.84
CA GLN A 246 -7.01 -33.86 7.71
C GLN A 246 -6.72 -33.41 6.26
N CYS A 247 -6.71 -34.34 5.29
CA CYS A 247 -6.23 -34.07 3.94
C CYS A 247 -7.20 -34.50 2.83
N ILE A 248 -7.08 -33.84 1.69
CA ILE A 248 -7.65 -34.24 0.40
C ILE A 248 -6.55 -34.66 -0.58
N ASN A 249 -6.95 -35.15 -1.77
CA ASN A 249 -6.06 -35.60 -2.85
C ASN A 249 -4.94 -36.53 -2.35
N HIS A 250 -5.31 -37.50 -1.50
CA HIS A 250 -4.42 -38.52 -0.94
C HIS A 250 -3.23 -37.94 -0.13
N GLY A 251 -3.48 -36.93 0.71
CA GLY A 251 -2.47 -36.39 1.61
C GLY A 251 -1.65 -35.23 1.02
N ARG A 252 -1.95 -34.78 -0.20
CA ARG A 252 -1.21 -33.68 -0.85
C ARG A 252 -1.54 -32.31 -0.28
N TYR A 253 -2.79 -32.12 0.13
CA TYR A 253 -3.28 -30.84 0.66
C TYR A 253 -4.07 -31.09 1.94
N CYS A 254 -3.60 -30.50 3.02
CA CYS A 254 -4.08 -30.71 4.37
C CYS A 254 -4.27 -29.38 5.10
N ALA A 255 -5.11 -29.39 6.12
CA ALA A 255 -5.16 -28.34 7.12
C ALA A 255 -5.08 -28.96 8.52
N PRO A 256 -4.61 -28.22 9.55
CA PRO A 256 -4.74 -28.67 10.93
C PRO A 256 -6.20 -28.88 11.30
N ASP A 257 -6.41 -29.74 12.29
CA ASP A 257 -7.73 -29.97 12.85
C ASP A 257 -8.28 -28.67 13.47
N PRO A 258 -9.52 -28.25 13.16
CA PRO A 258 -10.01 -26.91 13.48
C PRO A 258 -9.98 -26.58 14.97
N GLU A 259 -10.47 -27.50 15.79
CA GLU A 259 -10.52 -27.42 17.26
C GLU A 259 -9.29 -28.07 17.93
N GLN A 260 -8.33 -28.56 17.15
CA GLN A 260 -7.18 -29.37 17.62
C GLN A 260 -7.59 -30.66 18.34
N ASP A 261 -8.77 -31.20 18.03
CA ASP A 261 -9.31 -32.44 18.60
C ASP A 261 -9.86 -33.36 17.50
N PHE A 262 -9.05 -34.36 17.14
CA PHE A 262 -9.38 -35.36 16.11
C PHE A 262 -10.65 -36.19 16.40
N GLY A 263 -11.18 -36.16 17.64
CA GLY A 263 -12.34 -36.95 18.05
C GLY A 263 -13.68 -36.24 17.90
N GLU A 264 -13.69 -34.92 17.75
CA GLU A 264 -14.89 -34.08 17.72
C GLU A 264 -14.85 -33.09 16.55
N GLY A 265 -15.93 -32.34 16.35
CA GLY A 265 -15.93 -31.22 15.41
C GLY A 265 -15.82 -31.59 13.91
N TYR A 266 -15.28 -30.64 13.16
CA TYR A 266 -14.99 -30.78 11.74
C TYR A 266 -13.55 -31.26 11.54
N GLN A 267 -13.22 -31.77 10.37
CA GLN A 267 -11.87 -32.25 10.10
C GLN A 267 -11.11 -31.22 9.25
N GLY A 268 -9.78 -31.24 9.28
CA GLY A 268 -8.96 -30.37 8.46
C GLY A 268 -9.23 -30.49 6.96
N LYS A 269 -9.66 -31.66 6.45
CA LYS A 269 -10.09 -31.76 5.05
C LYS A 269 -11.28 -30.86 4.73
N ASP A 270 -12.21 -30.65 5.67
CA ASP A 270 -13.36 -29.76 5.51
C ASP A 270 -12.88 -28.31 5.33
N VAL A 271 -11.86 -27.91 6.09
CA VAL A 271 -11.18 -26.62 5.92
C VAL A 271 -10.51 -26.51 4.55
N VAL A 272 -9.81 -27.56 4.10
CA VAL A 272 -9.20 -27.56 2.76
C VAL A 272 -10.26 -27.45 1.66
N PHE A 273 -11.40 -28.11 1.82
CA PHE A 273 -12.52 -28.01 0.90
C PHE A 273 -13.04 -26.58 0.75
N GLU A 274 -13.19 -25.86 1.86
CA GLU A 274 -13.65 -24.47 1.84
C GLU A 274 -12.54 -23.50 1.38
N ASN A 275 -11.28 -23.71 1.75
CA ASN A 275 -10.14 -22.94 1.22
C ASN A 275 -10.12 -23.03 -0.32
N LEU A 276 -10.19 -24.24 -0.88
CA LEU A 276 -10.26 -24.48 -2.32
C LEU A 276 -11.48 -23.81 -2.95
N ARG A 277 -12.64 -23.85 -2.28
CA ARG A 277 -13.86 -23.20 -2.76
C ARG A 277 -13.72 -21.68 -2.80
N GLN A 278 -13.15 -21.07 -1.77
CA GLN A 278 -12.92 -19.63 -1.69
C GLN A 278 -11.93 -19.15 -2.77
N LEU A 279 -10.86 -19.91 -3.02
CA LEU A 279 -9.94 -19.67 -4.14
C LEU A 279 -10.67 -19.72 -5.49
N CYS A 280 -11.50 -20.73 -5.71
CA CYS A 280 -12.27 -20.86 -6.94
C CYS A 280 -13.36 -19.79 -7.10
N VAL A 281 -13.99 -19.35 -6.01
CA VAL A 281 -14.90 -18.19 -6.02
C VAL A 281 -14.16 -16.95 -6.52
N HIS A 282 -12.96 -16.66 -5.99
CA HIS A 282 -12.16 -15.53 -6.45
C HIS A 282 -11.75 -15.67 -7.91
N ARG A 283 -11.16 -16.81 -8.30
CA ARG A 283 -10.69 -17.07 -9.68
C ARG A 283 -11.80 -16.86 -10.70
N VAL A 284 -12.97 -17.48 -10.46
CA VAL A 284 -14.12 -17.38 -11.37
C VAL A 284 -14.75 -15.98 -11.37
N ALA A 285 -14.81 -15.30 -10.22
CA ALA A 285 -15.29 -13.92 -10.17
C ALA A 285 -14.34 -12.95 -10.90
N ASN A 286 -13.03 -13.17 -10.78
CA ASN A 286 -11.99 -12.38 -11.43
C ASN A 286 -12.03 -12.49 -12.96
N GLU A 287 -12.37 -13.65 -13.53
CA GLU A 287 -12.62 -13.79 -14.99
C GLU A 287 -13.67 -12.81 -15.52
N SER A 288 -14.61 -12.38 -14.68
CA SER A 288 -15.64 -11.40 -15.02
C SER A 288 -15.33 -9.97 -14.57
N GLY A 289 -14.10 -9.70 -14.10
CA GLY A 289 -13.67 -8.41 -13.58
C GLY A 289 -14.36 -8.02 -12.27
N ARG A 290 -14.76 -9.00 -11.45
CA ARG A 290 -15.51 -8.80 -10.19
C ARG A 290 -14.83 -9.49 -9.01
N SER A 291 -13.51 -9.47 -8.93
CA SER A 291 -12.70 -10.09 -7.86
C SER A 291 -13.22 -9.77 -6.45
N TRP A 292 -13.68 -8.54 -6.25
CA TRP A 292 -14.18 -8.04 -4.96
C TRP A 292 -15.41 -8.77 -4.40
N VAL A 293 -16.09 -9.60 -5.22
CA VAL A 293 -17.19 -10.46 -4.78
C VAL A 293 -16.70 -11.56 -3.83
N TRP A 294 -15.40 -11.90 -3.86
CA TRP A 294 -14.80 -12.79 -2.86
C TRP A 294 -15.06 -12.27 -1.44
N TRP A 295 -14.91 -10.97 -1.19
CA TRP A 295 -15.18 -10.36 0.13
C TRP A 295 -16.63 -10.54 0.57
N ASP A 296 -17.58 -10.48 -0.38
CA ASP A 296 -18.99 -10.78 -0.11
C ASP A 296 -19.17 -12.23 0.29
N TYR A 297 -18.58 -13.16 -0.48
CA TYR A 297 -18.69 -14.59 -0.24
C TYR A 297 -18.11 -14.99 1.12
N VAL A 298 -16.86 -14.63 1.44
CA VAL A 298 -16.22 -15.07 2.69
C VAL A 298 -16.89 -14.46 3.92
N THR A 299 -17.37 -13.23 3.83
CA THR A 299 -18.12 -12.58 4.91
C THR A 299 -19.46 -13.29 5.15
N ASP A 300 -20.22 -13.56 4.08
CA ASP A 300 -21.52 -14.23 4.20
C ASP A 300 -21.38 -15.70 4.60
N PHE A 301 -20.36 -16.38 4.09
CA PHE A 301 -20.03 -17.76 4.47
C PHE A 301 -19.77 -17.85 5.97
N HIS A 302 -18.91 -17.00 6.51
CA HIS A 302 -18.62 -16.99 7.94
C HIS A 302 -19.87 -16.77 8.81
N ILE A 303 -20.73 -15.83 8.42
CA ILE A 303 -21.95 -15.50 9.16
C ILE A 303 -22.95 -16.66 9.13
N ARG A 304 -23.06 -17.36 8.00
CA ARG A 304 -24.14 -18.33 7.73
C ARG A 304 -23.73 -19.79 7.94
N CYS A 305 -22.46 -20.13 7.73
CA CYS A 305 -21.91 -21.48 7.61
C CYS A 305 -20.92 -21.84 8.72
N SER A 306 -21.16 -21.35 9.93
CA SER A 306 -20.24 -21.54 11.06
C SER A 306 -20.12 -23.00 11.54
N MET A 307 -18.89 -23.40 11.90
CA MET A 307 -18.61 -24.70 12.54
C MET A 307 -19.31 -24.84 13.90
N LYS A 308 -19.31 -23.78 14.73
CA LYS A 308 -20.07 -23.71 16.02
C LYS A 308 -21.53 -24.13 15.88
N LYS A 309 -22.13 -23.78 14.74
CA LYS A 309 -23.55 -24.06 14.43
C LYS A 309 -23.74 -25.35 13.61
N LYS A 310 -22.68 -26.11 13.37
CA LYS A 310 -22.66 -27.32 12.53
C LYS A 310 -23.20 -27.07 11.12
N LYS A 311 -22.85 -25.93 10.53
CA LYS A 311 -23.29 -25.49 9.19
C LYS A 311 -22.13 -25.36 8.20
N TYR A 312 -20.94 -25.78 8.57
CA TYR A 312 -19.77 -25.73 7.71
C TYR A 312 -19.84 -26.87 6.69
N SER A 313 -20.53 -26.63 5.58
CA SER A 313 -20.81 -27.67 4.59
C SER A 313 -20.91 -27.13 3.16
N LYS A 314 -20.81 -28.04 2.19
CA LYS A 314 -20.98 -27.74 0.76
C LYS A 314 -22.35 -27.09 0.48
N GLU A 315 -23.41 -27.59 1.11
CA GLU A 315 -24.79 -27.11 0.90
C GLU A 315 -24.93 -25.67 1.41
N CYS A 316 -24.35 -25.36 2.56
CA CYS A 316 -24.35 -24.00 3.09
C CYS A 316 -23.57 -23.05 2.16
N ALA A 317 -22.36 -23.45 1.73
CA ALA A 317 -21.56 -22.70 0.78
C ALA A 317 -22.33 -22.41 -0.52
N GLN A 318 -23.00 -23.42 -1.08
CA GLN A 318 -23.85 -23.26 -2.27
C GLN A 318 -25.03 -22.29 -2.02
N GLY A 319 -25.61 -22.29 -0.82
CA GLY A 319 -26.62 -21.31 -0.42
C GLY A 319 -26.10 -19.87 -0.47
N VAL A 320 -24.87 -19.65 0.00
CA VAL A 320 -24.20 -18.35 -0.08
C VAL A 320 -23.93 -17.95 -1.54
N MET A 321 -23.34 -18.86 -2.32
CA MET A 321 -23.07 -18.63 -3.76
C MET A 321 -24.34 -18.25 -4.53
N LYS A 322 -25.46 -18.94 -4.28
CA LYS A 322 -26.77 -18.61 -4.89
C LYS A 322 -27.22 -17.20 -4.52
N SER A 323 -27.09 -16.81 -3.25
CA SER A 323 -27.50 -15.48 -2.81
C SER A 323 -26.67 -14.34 -3.42
N LEU A 324 -25.44 -14.64 -3.87
CA LEU A 324 -24.54 -13.70 -4.55
C LEU A 324 -24.58 -13.82 -6.08
N ASN A 325 -25.45 -14.68 -6.63
CA ASN A 325 -25.55 -14.98 -8.06
C ASN A 325 -24.22 -15.43 -8.69
N LEU A 326 -23.47 -16.28 -7.97
CA LEU A 326 -22.21 -16.85 -8.45
C LEU A 326 -22.45 -18.11 -9.31
N PRO A 327 -21.67 -18.33 -10.38
CA PRO A 327 -21.83 -19.47 -11.28
C PRO A 327 -21.29 -20.77 -10.65
N ILE A 328 -22.14 -21.45 -9.87
CA ILE A 328 -21.77 -22.64 -9.09
C ILE A 328 -21.08 -23.71 -9.94
N GLU A 329 -21.60 -24.01 -11.13
CA GLU A 329 -21.03 -25.04 -12.01
C GLU A 329 -19.57 -24.73 -12.42
N LYS A 330 -19.25 -23.46 -12.68
CA LYS A 330 -17.86 -23.05 -12.98
C LYS A 330 -16.96 -23.19 -11.76
N ILE A 331 -17.48 -22.86 -10.58
CA ILE A 331 -16.74 -22.96 -9.32
C ILE A 331 -16.47 -24.43 -8.99
N GLU A 332 -17.46 -25.31 -9.09
CA GLU A 332 -17.28 -26.76 -8.89
C GLU A 332 -16.29 -27.36 -9.90
N LYS A 333 -16.36 -26.90 -11.17
CA LYS A 333 -15.37 -27.30 -12.18
C LYS A 333 -13.95 -26.84 -11.83
N CYS A 334 -13.80 -25.63 -11.28
CA CYS A 334 -12.51 -25.13 -10.80
C CYS A 334 -11.97 -25.94 -9.62
N MET A 335 -12.84 -26.34 -8.68
CA MET A 335 -12.44 -27.16 -7.52
C MET A 335 -11.95 -28.55 -7.96
N GLY A 336 -12.55 -29.12 -9.00
CA GLY A 336 -12.16 -30.45 -9.50
C GLY A 336 -12.53 -31.58 -8.54
N ASP A 337 -11.91 -32.74 -8.74
CA ASP A 337 -12.12 -33.92 -7.88
C ASP A 337 -11.10 -33.93 -6.72
N SER A 338 -11.62 -33.78 -5.50
CA SER A 338 -10.83 -33.78 -4.26
C SER A 338 -10.37 -35.15 -3.82
N GLU A 339 -11.05 -36.22 -4.27
CA GLU A 339 -10.72 -37.59 -3.89
C GLU A 339 -9.71 -38.20 -4.87
N ALA A 340 -9.52 -37.58 -6.03
CA ALA A 340 -8.55 -38.03 -7.02
C ALA A 340 -7.13 -38.07 -6.44
N ASN A 341 -6.41 -39.15 -6.73
CA ASN A 341 -4.99 -39.27 -6.40
C ASN A 341 -4.09 -38.49 -7.39
N THR A 342 -4.44 -37.24 -7.65
CA THR A 342 -3.76 -36.35 -8.60
C THR A 342 -3.50 -34.99 -7.95
N GLU A 343 -2.63 -34.19 -8.56
CA GLU A 343 -2.46 -32.79 -8.16
C GLU A 343 -3.74 -32.00 -8.44
N ASN A 344 -4.07 -31.07 -7.54
CA ASN A 344 -5.10 -30.07 -7.76
C ASN A 344 -4.42 -28.78 -8.22
N GLU A 345 -4.72 -28.29 -9.41
CA GLU A 345 -4.03 -27.13 -10.00
C GLU A 345 -4.09 -25.90 -9.08
N VAL A 346 -5.25 -25.64 -8.46
CA VAL A 346 -5.45 -24.47 -7.60
C VAL A 346 -4.59 -24.57 -6.34
N LEU A 347 -4.66 -25.69 -5.62
CA LEU A 347 -3.89 -25.86 -4.37
C LEU A 347 -2.39 -26.06 -4.61
N LYS A 348 -2.01 -26.60 -5.78
CA LYS A 348 -0.60 -26.65 -6.19
C LYS A 348 -0.02 -25.25 -6.33
N ILE A 349 -0.76 -24.33 -6.98
CA ILE A 349 -0.34 -22.93 -7.10
C ILE A 349 -0.15 -22.32 -5.71
N GLU A 350 -1.06 -22.59 -4.76
CA GLU A 350 -0.91 -22.10 -3.38
C GLU A 350 0.39 -22.57 -2.72
N GLN A 351 0.77 -23.84 -2.86
CA GLN A 351 2.04 -24.36 -2.34
C GLN A 351 3.25 -23.69 -3.03
N GLU A 352 3.17 -23.46 -4.34
CA GLU A 352 4.24 -22.83 -5.11
C GLU A 352 4.42 -21.35 -4.79
N VAL A 353 3.33 -20.61 -4.57
CA VAL A 353 3.37 -19.17 -4.25
C VAL A 353 3.55 -18.91 -2.76
N GLN A 354 3.34 -19.89 -1.90
CA GLN A 354 3.67 -19.80 -0.47
C GLN A 354 5.19 -19.73 -0.27
N VAL A 355 5.93 -20.51 -1.05
CA VAL A 355 7.39 -20.43 -1.14
C VAL A 355 7.72 -19.15 -1.90
N GLY A 356 8.19 -18.14 -1.18
CA GLY A 356 8.39 -16.80 -1.75
C GLY A 356 9.44 -16.79 -2.84
N ARG A 357 9.33 -15.82 -3.75
CA ARG A 357 10.38 -15.54 -4.74
C ARG A 357 11.07 -14.21 -4.39
N GLY A 358 12.33 -14.07 -4.78
CA GLY A 358 13.06 -12.81 -4.65
C GLY A 358 13.23 -12.34 -3.20
N SER A 359 12.65 -11.18 -2.88
CA SER A 359 12.80 -10.48 -1.60
C SER A 359 11.71 -10.75 -0.57
N ARG A 360 10.55 -11.32 -0.94
CA ARG A 360 9.40 -11.51 -0.04
C ARG A 360 9.63 -12.58 1.03
N GLY A 361 10.35 -13.64 0.68
CA GLY A 361 10.46 -14.84 1.50
C GLY A 361 9.15 -15.63 1.65
N ASP A 362 9.24 -16.73 2.38
CA ASP A 362 8.13 -17.65 2.59
C ASP A 362 7.07 -17.06 3.52
N VAL A 363 5.81 -17.37 3.24
CA VAL A 363 4.72 -17.05 4.15
C VAL A 363 4.56 -18.21 5.14
N THR A 364 4.98 -17.98 6.38
CA THR A 364 4.99 -18.98 7.45
C THR A 364 4.12 -18.59 8.65
N ILE A 365 3.66 -17.34 8.70
CA ILE A 365 2.83 -16.79 9.79
C ILE A 365 1.45 -16.48 9.21
N LEU A 366 0.38 -16.81 9.96
CA LEU A 366 -0.99 -16.51 9.56
C LEU A 366 -1.75 -15.73 10.64
N PRO A 367 -2.69 -14.86 10.24
CA PRO A 367 -2.83 -14.31 8.88
C PRO A 367 -1.64 -13.41 8.49
N THR A 368 -1.33 -13.31 7.19
CA THR A 368 -0.31 -12.41 6.66
C THR A 368 -0.88 -11.63 5.47
N LEU A 369 -0.69 -10.32 5.46
CA LEU A 369 -0.89 -9.50 4.26
C LEU A 369 0.44 -9.33 3.54
N VAL A 370 0.42 -9.36 2.21
CA VAL A 370 1.58 -8.97 1.39
C VAL A 370 1.16 -7.75 0.59
N ILE A 371 1.99 -6.71 0.54
CA ILE A 371 1.74 -5.46 -0.20
C ILE A 371 2.96 -5.21 -1.07
N ASN A 372 2.77 -5.17 -2.40
CA ASN A 372 3.83 -5.00 -3.39
C ASN A 372 5.05 -5.93 -3.14
N ASP A 373 4.77 -7.23 -2.95
CA ASP A 373 5.76 -8.30 -2.71
C ASP A 373 6.56 -8.18 -1.39
N VAL A 374 6.02 -7.47 -0.39
CA VAL A 374 6.59 -7.35 0.96
C VAL A 374 5.56 -7.74 2.01
N GLN A 375 5.93 -8.51 3.03
CA GLN A 375 5.00 -8.95 4.07
C GLN A 375 4.70 -7.78 5.03
N TYR A 376 3.43 -7.49 5.27
CA TYR A 376 3.01 -6.52 6.27
C TYR A 376 3.24 -7.08 7.68
N ARG A 377 3.89 -6.27 8.53
CA ARG A 377 3.97 -6.50 9.97
C ARG A 377 3.20 -5.43 10.72
N GLY A 378 2.49 -5.85 11.76
CA GLY A 378 1.61 -5.02 12.56
C GLY A 378 0.28 -5.73 12.79
N LYS A 379 -0.60 -5.14 13.58
CA LYS A 379 -1.92 -5.73 13.83
C LYS A 379 -2.82 -5.63 12.59
N LEU A 380 -3.72 -6.60 12.41
CA LEU A 380 -4.73 -6.57 11.34
C LEU A 380 -5.93 -5.69 11.72
N GLU A 381 -5.71 -4.39 11.70
CA GLU A 381 -6.78 -3.41 11.87
C GLU A 381 -7.06 -2.69 10.55
N ARG A 382 -8.34 -2.39 10.30
CA ARG A 382 -8.83 -1.71 9.11
C ARG A 382 -8.00 -0.48 8.74
N SER A 383 -7.79 0.45 9.67
CA SER A 383 -7.07 1.71 9.39
C SER A 383 -5.57 1.48 9.24
N ALA A 384 -4.96 0.60 10.03
CA ALA A 384 -3.53 0.29 9.94
C ALA A 384 -3.17 -0.37 8.60
N VAL A 385 -3.98 -1.33 8.16
CA VAL A 385 -3.81 -2.00 6.85
C VAL A 385 -4.08 -1.03 5.70
N LEU A 386 -5.15 -0.23 5.79
CA LEU A 386 -5.44 0.79 4.77
C LEU A 386 -4.27 1.76 4.63
N LYS A 387 -3.68 2.20 5.76
CA LYS A 387 -2.49 3.06 5.77
C LYS A 387 -1.30 2.39 5.06
N ALA A 388 -1.04 1.12 5.32
CA ALA A 388 0.02 0.38 4.65
C ALA A 388 -0.22 0.21 3.14
N ILE A 389 -1.46 -0.05 2.72
CA ILE A 389 -1.82 -0.10 1.29
C ILE A 389 -1.67 1.28 0.64
N CYS A 390 -2.08 2.35 1.33
CA CYS A 390 -1.91 3.71 0.84
C CYS A 390 -0.43 4.09 0.68
N ALA A 391 0.45 3.59 1.56
CA ALA A 391 1.89 3.70 1.41
C ALA A 391 2.43 2.94 0.18
N GLY A 392 1.70 1.95 -0.35
CA GLY A 392 2.08 1.24 -1.56
C GLY A 392 1.90 2.04 -2.86
N PHE A 393 1.17 3.16 -2.85
CA PHE A 393 1.02 3.98 -4.06
C PHE A 393 2.24 4.86 -4.26
N LYS A 394 2.65 5.00 -5.52
CA LYS A 394 3.59 6.05 -5.93
C LYS A 394 3.01 7.40 -5.54
N GLU A 395 3.87 8.29 -5.04
CA GLU A 395 3.48 9.63 -4.62
C GLU A 395 2.67 10.34 -5.72
N THR A 396 1.59 11.03 -5.32
CA THR A 396 0.64 11.76 -6.18
C THR A 396 -0.34 10.91 -6.99
N THR A 397 -0.25 9.58 -6.90
CA THR A 397 -1.16 8.63 -7.57
C THR A 397 -2.13 7.95 -6.61
N ASP A 398 -2.03 8.29 -5.33
CA ASP A 398 -2.88 7.80 -4.26
C ASP A 398 -4.36 8.16 -4.49
N PRO A 399 -5.28 7.21 -4.25
CA PRO A 399 -6.72 7.44 -4.42
C PRO A 399 -7.29 8.34 -3.31
N PRO A 400 -8.45 8.99 -3.52
CA PRO A 400 -9.07 9.87 -2.51
C PRO A 400 -9.31 9.21 -1.15
N ILE A 401 -9.49 7.89 -1.10
CA ILE A 401 -9.65 7.15 0.16
C ILE A 401 -8.39 7.17 1.04
N CYS A 402 -7.22 7.46 0.46
CA CYS A 402 -5.95 7.62 1.17
C CYS A 402 -5.74 9.03 1.72
N LEU A 403 -6.56 10.00 1.30
CA LEU A 403 -6.48 11.43 1.69
C LEU A 403 -7.54 11.79 2.74
N SER A 404 -7.84 10.84 3.62
CA SER A 404 -8.76 11.04 4.73
C SER A 404 -7.98 11.41 5.99
N GLU A 405 -8.57 12.27 6.84
CA GLU A 405 -7.99 12.71 8.11
C GLU A 405 -7.57 11.57 9.06
N ASP A 406 -8.18 10.38 8.93
CA ASP A 406 -7.83 9.20 9.73
C ASP A 406 -6.49 8.53 9.30
N LEU A 407 -5.94 8.89 8.13
CA LEU A 407 -4.78 8.23 7.53
C LEU A 407 -3.57 9.15 7.39
N GLU A 408 -3.81 10.41 7.01
CA GLU A 408 -2.77 11.41 6.72
C GLU A 408 -3.14 12.78 7.32
N THR A 409 -2.22 13.73 7.25
CA THR A 409 -2.45 15.12 7.65
C THR A 409 -2.34 16.04 6.44
N ASN A 410 -3.47 16.63 6.04
CA ASN A 410 -3.52 17.49 4.86
C ASN A 410 -2.76 18.80 5.08
N GLU A 411 -1.52 18.84 4.61
CA GLU A 411 -0.63 19.98 4.75
C GLU A 411 -1.07 21.19 3.92
N CYS A 412 -1.94 20.99 2.91
CA CYS A 412 -2.46 22.09 2.10
C CYS A 412 -3.48 22.97 2.86
N LEU A 413 -4.07 22.48 3.95
CA LEU A 413 -4.98 23.27 4.78
C LEU A 413 -4.25 24.37 5.57
N GLU A 414 -3.00 24.13 5.95
CA GLU A 414 -2.19 25.10 6.69
C GLU A 414 -1.27 25.89 5.76
N ARG A 415 -1.50 27.20 5.66
CA ARG A 415 -0.69 28.12 4.82
C ARG A 415 -0.50 27.62 3.38
N ASN A 416 -1.46 26.87 2.84
CA ASN A 416 -1.40 26.28 1.49
C ASN A 416 -0.18 25.35 1.30
N GLY A 417 0.29 24.69 2.36
CA GLY A 417 1.51 23.89 2.36
C GLY A 417 2.79 24.68 2.04
N GLY A 418 2.74 26.01 1.99
CA GLY A 418 3.81 26.83 1.45
C GLY A 418 3.95 26.77 -0.08
N CYS A 419 2.96 26.23 -0.79
CA CYS A 419 2.91 26.25 -2.26
C CYS A 419 2.32 27.55 -2.79
N TRP A 420 2.56 27.81 -4.07
CA TRP A 420 1.98 28.93 -4.80
C TRP A 420 0.45 28.87 -4.78
N LYS A 421 -0.17 30.04 -4.65
CA LYS A 421 -1.61 30.23 -4.73
C LYS A 421 -1.92 31.56 -5.42
N ASP A 422 -2.83 31.54 -6.37
CA ASP A 422 -3.46 32.75 -6.90
C ASP A 422 -4.69 33.10 -6.06
N PRO A 423 -4.66 34.17 -5.26
CA PRO A 423 -5.77 34.56 -4.41
C PRO A 423 -6.98 35.08 -5.20
N LYS A 424 -6.81 35.52 -6.46
CA LYS A 424 -7.91 36.10 -7.25
C LYS A 424 -8.77 35.03 -7.90
N SER A 425 -8.15 33.96 -8.38
CA SER A 425 -8.83 32.82 -9.03
C SER A 425 -9.01 31.62 -8.08
N ASN A 426 -8.46 31.70 -6.86
CA ASN A 426 -8.40 30.61 -5.87
C ASN A 426 -7.77 29.32 -6.42
N ILE A 427 -6.83 29.45 -7.35
CA ILE A 427 -6.07 28.35 -7.91
C ILE A 427 -4.83 28.12 -7.05
N THR A 428 -4.53 26.86 -6.74
CA THR A 428 -3.39 26.48 -5.89
C THR A 428 -2.54 25.42 -6.57
N ALA A 429 -1.23 25.49 -6.33
CA ALA A 429 -0.28 24.45 -6.69
C ALA A 429 -0.13 23.39 -5.59
N CYS A 430 -0.77 23.57 -4.42
CA CYS A 430 -0.72 22.56 -3.37
C CYS A 430 -1.59 21.38 -3.75
N LYS A 431 -0.94 20.24 -4.02
CA LYS A 431 -1.60 18.95 -4.17
C LYS A 431 -1.27 18.11 -2.95
N ASP A 432 -2.32 17.78 -2.23
CA ASP A 432 -2.25 16.89 -1.08
C ASP A 432 -1.94 15.46 -1.52
N THR A 433 -1.24 14.72 -0.68
CA THR A 433 -0.79 13.35 -0.93
C THR A 433 -0.81 12.55 0.37
N PHE A 434 -0.89 11.22 0.27
CA PHE A 434 -0.79 10.37 1.46
C PHE A 434 0.47 10.61 2.33
N ARG A 435 1.59 11.08 1.74
CA ARG A 435 2.87 11.32 2.45
C ARG A 435 3.09 12.79 2.83
N GLY A 436 2.06 13.63 2.78
CA GLY A 436 2.15 15.08 3.00
C GLY A 436 1.70 15.83 1.76
N ARG A 437 2.51 16.72 1.19
CA ARG A 437 2.10 17.49 0.00
C ARG A 437 3.20 17.72 -1.01
N VAL A 438 2.79 17.84 -2.27
CA VAL A 438 3.63 18.34 -3.36
C VAL A 438 3.15 19.70 -3.86
N CYS A 439 4.09 20.55 -4.24
CA CYS A 439 3.78 21.79 -4.93
C CYS A 439 3.92 21.57 -6.45
N GLN A 440 2.81 21.42 -7.14
CA GLN A 440 2.76 21.18 -8.59
C GLN A 440 1.76 22.13 -9.25
N CYS A 441 2.21 22.84 -10.29
CA CYS A 441 1.33 23.74 -11.02
C CYS A 441 0.14 22.97 -11.65
N PRO A 442 -1.11 23.43 -11.43
CA PRO A 442 -2.28 22.63 -11.74
C PRO A 442 -2.72 22.76 -13.20
N LEU A 443 -3.59 21.84 -13.63
CA LEU A 443 -4.41 21.96 -14.84
C LEU A 443 -5.84 22.31 -14.40
N VAL A 444 -6.26 23.56 -14.60
CA VAL A 444 -7.59 24.03 -14.15
C VAL A 444 -8.36 24.59 -15.34
N ASN A 445 -9.60 24.13 -15.54
CA ASN A 445 -10.45 24.57 -16.65
C ASN A 445 -9.78 24.45 -18.04
N GLY A 446 -8.97 23.41 -18.22
CA GLY A 446 -8.23 23.16 -19.47
C GLY A 446 -6.99 24.05 -19.67
N ILE A 447 -6.65 24.92 -18.71
CA ILE A 447 -5.47 25.78 -18.75
C ILE A 447 -4.37 25.11 -17.94
N GLN A 448 -3.28 24.74 -18.60
CA GLN A 448 -2.09 24.20 -17.96
C GLN A 448 -1.31 25.34 -17.33
N TYR A 449 -0.86 25.16 -16.09
CA TYR A 449 0.09 26.06 -15.47
C TYR A 449 1.49 25.45 -15.49
N ASP A 450 2.50 26.31 -15.63
CA ASP A 450 3.91 25.93 -15.60
C ASP A 450 4.71 26.83 -14.65
N GLY A 451 5.73 26.26 -14.01
CA GLY A 451 6.52 26.92 -12.96
C GLY A 451 7.04 25.95 -11.89
N ASP A 452 7.61 26.51 -10.83
CA ASP A 452 8.19 25.73 -9.72
C ASP A 452 7.15 25.21 -8.72
N GLY A 453 5.90 25.67 -8.79
CA GLY A 453 4.83 25.30 -7.86
C GLY A 453 4.94 25.95 -6.47
N TYR A 454 6.09 26.47 -6.08
CA TYR A 454 6.32 27.11 -4.78
C TYR A 454 6.11 28.62 -4.85
N THR A 455 6.76 29.28 -5.81
CA THR A 455 6.76 30.74 -5.95
C THR A 455 6.07 31.20 -7.21
N SER A 456 5.92 30.33 -8.21
CA SER A 456 5.42 30.66 -9.53
C SER A 456 4.63 29.52 -10.16
N CYS A 457 3.44 29.87 -10.67
CA CYS A 457 2.73 29.11 -11.68
C CYS A 457 2.09 30.10 -12.66
N GLN A 458 2.40 29.95 -13.95
CA GLN A 458 1.90 30.80 -15.03
C GLN A 458 1.09 29.98 -16.02
N GLY A 459 -0.07 30.49 -16.45
CA GLY A 459 -0.88 29.82 -17.45
C GLY A 459 -0.15 29.74 -18.80
N VAL A 460 -0.05 28.54 -19.34
CA VAL A 460 0.55 28.22 -20.64
C VAL A 460 -0.45 27.48 -21.53
N GLY A 461 -0.22 27.52 -22.84
CA GLY A 461 -1.04 26.81 -23.81
C GLY A 461 -2.37 27.49 -24.18
N PRO A 462 -3.24 26.78 -24.91
CA PRO A 462 -4.54 27.28 -25.36
C PRO A 462 -5.42 27.66 -24.15
N GLY A 463 -5.89 28.91 -24.10
CA GLY A 463 -6.75 29.39 -23.02
C GLY A 463 -6.06 30.19 -21.91
N ARG A 464 -4.72 30.34 -21.90
CA ARG A 464 -4.03 31.15 -20.88
C ARG A 464 -4.55 32.59 -20.78
N CYS A 465 -5.05 33.16 -21.87
CA CYS A 465 -5.60 34.52 -21.91
C CYS A 465 -6.94 34.64 -21.15
N MET A 466 -7.61 33.54 -20.84
CA MET A 466 -8.84 33.55 -20.05
C MET A 466 -8.58 33.84 -18.56
N ILE A 467 -7.36 33.58 -18.06
CA ILE A 467 -6.99 33.86 -16.67
C ILE A 467 -6.03 35.03 -16.61
N HIS A 468 -6.46 36.11 -15.96
CA HIS A 468 -5.69 37.35 -15.81
C HIS A 468 -5.07 37.87 -17.13
N ASN A 469 -5.71 37.59 -18.27
CA ASN A 469 -5.20 37.93 -19.60
C ASN A 469 -3.78 37.39 -19.85
N GLY A 470 -3.44 36.21 -19.32
CA GLY A 470 -2.10 35.61 -19.43
C GLY A 470 -0.99 36.43 -18.75
N GLY A 471 -1.33 37.34 -17.85
CA GLY A 471 -0.38 38.32 -17.29
C GLY A 471 0.00 39.44 -18.25
N CYS A 472 -0.63 39.50 -19.43
CA CYS A 472 -0.37 40.50 -20.45
C CYS A 472 -1.25 41.73 -20.28
N TRP A 473 -0.79 42.84 -20.85
CA TRP A 473 -1.54 44.09 -20.89
C TRP A 473 -2.91 43.90 -21.56
N SER A 474 -3.96 44.50 -20.99
CA SER A 474 -5.28 44.61 -21.60
C SER A 474 -5.90 45.94 -21.17
N GLU A 475 -6.51 46.65 -22.10
CA GLU A 475 -7.19 47.93 -21.86
C GLU A 475 -8.43 48.05 -22.74
N THR A 476 -9.45 48.76 -22.27
CA THR A 476 -10.63 49.11 -23.10
C THR A 476 -10.55 50.60 -23.45
N ARG A 477 -10.44 50.93 -24.74
CA ARG A 477 -10.48 52.30 -25.27
C ARG A 477 -11.62 52.43 -26.28
N ASP A 478 -12.42 53.50 -26.16
CA ASP A 478 -13.56 53.78 -27.04
C ASP A 478 -14.53 52.59 -27.24
N GLY A 479 -14.77 51.83 -26.16
CA GLY A 479 -15.65 50.65 -26.18
C GLY A 479 -15.06 49.40 -26.85
N LYS A 480 -13.81 49.45 -27.35
CA LYS A 480 -13.08 48.30 -27.88
C LYS A 480 -12.03 47.81 -26.87
N ARG A 481 -12.04 46.51 -26.60
CA ARG A 481 -11.04 45.85 -25.74
C ARG A 481 -9.82 45.45 -26.56
N PHE A 482 -8.65 45.90 -26.13
CA PHE A 482 -7.35 45.52 -26.68
C PHE A 482 -6.65 44.61 -25.67
N SER A 483 -5.96 43.59 -26.18
CA SER A 483 -5.21 42.65 -25.36
C SER A 483 -3.87 42.34 -26.03
N ALA A 484 -2.83 42.29 -25.23
CA ALA A 484 -1.52 41.80 -25.61
C ALA A 484 -1.38 40.27 -25.43
N CYS A 485 -2.46 39.58 -25.04
CA CYS A 485 -2.50 38.12 -24.96
C CYS A 485 -3.19 37.55 -26.20
N LEU A 486 -2.42 36.87 -27.04
CA LEU A 486 -2.92 36.18 -28.23
C LEU A 486 -3.14 34.69 -27.91
N GLU A 487 -4.36 34.18 -28.11
CA GLU A 487 -4.69 32.76 -27.87
C GLU A 487 -3.88 31.79 -28.74
N SER A 488 -3.42 32.25 -29.92
CA SER A 488 -2.57 31.47 -30.83
C SER A 488 -1.16 31.20 -30.29
N ASN A 489 -0.67 32.04 -29.37
CA ASN A 489 0.68 31.89 -28.81
C ASN A 489 0.62 30.97 -27.59
N LEU A 490 1.57 30.05 -27.44
CA LEU A 490 1.58 29.14 -26.29
C LEU A 490 2.14 29.77 -25.00
N ALA A 491 2.87 30.88 -25.12
CA ALA A 491 3.42 31.66 -24.02
C ALA A 491 3.67 33.12 -24.44
N GLY A 492 3.93 34.00 -23.46
CA GLY A 492 4.35 35.39 -23.68
C GLY A 492 3.24 36.38 -24.06
N CYS A 493 3.64 37.65 -24.11
CA CYS A 493 2.78 38.81 -24.38
C CYS A 493 3.30 39.59 -25.59
N GLN A 494 2.39 40.08 -26.42
CA GLN A 494 2.72 40.85 -27.61
C GLN A 494 1.69 41.96 -27.82
N CYS A 495 2.13 43.21 -27.89
CA CYS A 495 1.22 44.33 -28.08
C CYS A 495 0.40 44.18 -29.38
N PRO A 496 -0.92 44.48 -29.34
CA PRO A 496 -1.76 44.43 -30.52
C PRO A 496 -1.36 45.53 -31.53
N LEU A 497 -1.72 45.34 -32.80
CA LEU A 497 -1.43 46.29 -33.88
C LEU A 497 -1.81 47.73 -33.49
N GLY A 498 -0.87 48.67 -33.66
CA GLY A 498 -1.03 50.08 -33.30
C GLY A 498 -0.59 50.46 -31.88
N PHE A 499 -0.09 49.49 -31.11
CA PHE A 499 0.50 49.69 -29.79
C PHE A 499 1.95 49.18 -29.80
N GLU A 500 2.85 49.88 -29.12
CA GLU A 500 4.26 49.50 -28.97
C GLU A 500 4.59 49.25 -27.49
N GLY A 501 5.50 48.30 -27.23
CA GLY A 501 5.94 47.94 -25.88
C GLY A 501 6.33 46.48 -25.73
N ASP A 502 6.51 46.04 -24.49
CA ASP A 502 6.96 44.69 -24.12
C ASP A 502 5.82 43.67 -23.97
N GLY A 503 4.57 44.08 -24.25
CA GLY A 503 3.37 43.24 -24.08
C GLY A 503 2.81 43.21 -22.65
N HIS A 504 3.60 43.58 -21.64
CA HIS A 504 3.10 43.81 -20.27
C HIS A 504 2.73 45.28 -20.05
N LYS A 505 3.34 46.18 -20.82
CA LYS A 505 2.93 47.56 -21.03
C LYS A 505 2.90 47.82 -22.52
N CYS A 506 1.77 48.31 -23.01
CA CYS A 506 1.58 48.71 -24.39
C CYS A 506 1.13 50.17 -24.41
N GLU A 507 1.92 51.02 -25.07
CA GLU A 507 1.65 52.44 -25.23
C GLU A 507 1.35 52.75 -26.69
N GLY A 508 0.34 53.59 -26.92
CA GLY A 508 -0.10 53.96 -28.27
C GLY A 508 -1.61 53.88 -28.45
N ALA A 509 -2.21 54.96 -28.93
CA ALA A 509 -3.42 54.98 -29.74
C ALA A 509 -3.49 56.38 -30.36
N SER A 510 -2.97 56.52 -31.57
CA SER A 510 -3.32 57.65 -32.43
C SER A 510 -4.21 57.11 -33.54
N MET A 511 -5.52 57.22 -33.39
CA MET A 511 -6.40 57.11 -34.55
C MET A 511 -6.21 58.35 -35.41
N LEU A 512 -5.33 58.26 -36.40
CA LEU A 512 -5.46 59.00 -37.66
C LEU A 512 -5.67 57.98 -38.78
N MET A 513 -6.84 57.32 -38.78
CA MET A 513 -7.33 56.69 -40.01
C MET A 513 -7.86 57.80 -40.93
N ASN A 514 -6.97 58.29 -41.78
CA ASN A 514 -7.34 59.08 -42.95
C ASN A 514 -8.32 58.26 -43.81
N ALA A 515 -9.57 58.70 -43.85
CA ALA A 515 -10.53 58.30 -44.85
C ALA A 515 -10.03 58.76 -46.23
N LYS A 516 -9.28 57.91 -46.94
CA LYS A 516 -9.16 58.03 -48.39
C LYS A 516 -10.18 57.13 -49.06
N LYS A 517 -11.27 57.78 -49.48
CA LYS A 517 -12.20 57.38 -50.55
C LYS A 517 -11.51 56.52 -51.61
N VAL A 518 -12.02 55.31 -51.83
CA VAL A 518 -12.18 54.76 -53.18
C VAL A 518 -13.62 54.24 -53.25
N LEU A 519 -14.39 54.83 -54.17
CA LEU A 519 -15.80 54.53 -54.46
C LEU A 519 -15.95 53.17 -55.16
N PRO A 520 -17.17 52.58 -55.19
CA PRO A 520 -17.39 51.23 -55.69
C PRO A 520 -17.50 51.23 -57.21
N VAL A 521 -16.94 50.21 -57.86
CA VAL A 521 -17.32 49.83 -59.23
C VAL A 521 -17.71 48.36 -59.19
N ASN A 522 -18.98 48.11 -59.50
CA ASN A 522 -19.55 46.80 -59.71
C ASN A 522 -19.94 46.74 -61.19
N VAL A 523 -19.25 45.96 -62.01
CA VAL A 523 -19.71 45.56 -63.35
C VAL A 523 -19.23 44.13 -63.63
N MET A 524 -20.19 43.31 -64.05
CA MET A 524 -20.12 41.93 -64.50
C MET A 524 -19.24 41.70 -65.75
N ASP A 525 -18.88 40.42 -65.94
CA ASP A 525 -18.55 39.69 -67.18
C ASP A 525 -17.24 39.96 -67.95
N ALA A 526 -16.42 38.90 -68.09
CA ALA A 526 -16.14 38.20 -69.37
C ALA A 526 -14.97 37.18 -69.28
N VAL A 527 -15.34 35.90 -69.16
CA VAL A 527 -14.96 34.74 -69.99
C VAL A 527 -13.78 34.86 -71.00
N VAL A 528 -12.84 33.88 -70.91
CA VAL A 528 -12.13 33.09 -71.97
C VAL A 528 -10.63 33.26 -72.31
N ARG A 529 -9.89 32.16 -72.03
CA ARG A 529 -8.75 31.48 -72.72
C ARG A 529 -7.39 32.21 -72.81
N THR A 530 -6.21 31.57 -72.74
CA THR A 530 -5.74 30.26 -73.22
C THR A 530 -4.40 29.82 -72.56
N HIS A 531 -4.29 28.51 -72.26
CA HIS A 531 -3.18 27.54 -72.43
C HIS A 531 -1.69 27.77 -72.04
N GLY A 532 -1.12 26.70 -71.43
CA GLY A 532 0.29 26.24 -71.53
C GLY A 532 0.90 25.82 -70.18
N VAL A 533 0.62 24.63 -69.59
CA VAL A 533 1.20 23.28 -69.80
C VAL A 533 2.66 23.12 -69.30
N ASP A 534 2.83 22.30 -68.23
CA ASP A 534 3.85 21.24 -67.98
C ASP A 534 3.97 20.98 -66.46
N SER A 535 3.37 19.94 -65.85
CA SER A 535 3.70 18.50 -65.85
C SER A 535 5.02 18.16 -65.12
N ILE A 536 4.95 17.46 -63.96
CA ILE A 536 5.58 16.13 -63.71
C ILE A 536 5.58 15.73 -62.20
N ALA A 537 5.10 14.49 -62.00
CA ALA A 537 5.43 13.44 -61.02
C ALA A 537 5.03 13.45 -59.53
N SER A 538 4.40 12.32 -59.23
CA SER A 538 4.04 11.64 -57.98
C SER A 538 5.26 10.99 -57.28
N VAL A 539 4.97 10.35 -56.12
CA VAL A 539 5.69 9.24 -55.45
C VAL A 539 6.57 9.66 -54.26
N LYS A 540 6.22 9.36 -53.00
CA LYS A 540 6.37 8.05 -52.30
C LYS A 540 6.15 8.17 -50.77
N GLU A 541 5.52 7.13 -50.22
CA GLU A 541 5.49 6.75 -48.80
C GLU A 541 6.89 6.55 -48.22
N ILE A 542 7.07 6.87 -46.93
CA ILE A 542 8.08 6.24 -46.06
C ILE A 542 7.44 5.94 -44.70
N ASN A 543 7.25 4.66 -44.44
CA ASN A 543 7.16 4.07 -43.11
C ASN A 543 8.55 4.09 -42.47
N CYS A 544 8.64 4.39 -41.18
CA CYS A 544 9.72 3.92 -40.32
C CYS A 544 9.13 3.37 -39.01
N THR A 545 9.54 2.13 -38.75
CA THR A 545 9.58 1.39 -37.48
C THR A 545 10.06 2.20 -36.29
#